data_AF-A0A7H9CF72-F1
#
_entry.id   AF-A0A7H9CF72-F1
#
_cell.length_a   1.000
_cell.length_b   1.000
_cell.length_c   1.000
_cell.angle_alpha   90.00
_cell.angle_beta   90.00
_cell.angle_gamma   90.00
#
_symmetry.space_group_name_H-M   'P 1'
#
loop_
_entity.id
_entity.type
_entity.pdbx_description
1 polymer ?
#
loop_
_entity_poly.entity_id
_entity_poly.type
_entity_poly.pdbx_seq_one_letter_code
_entity_poly.pdbx_strand_id
1 'polypeptide(L)'
;MQLTMNDFENIYAMKFVDFPNCYTTCNNGECCQKRLTNINDRSLMLPLLEDEYKYYKKIGGLDGLNEPKKEEFILKNGKVFRLYYLLCNKQGLCAPQANKPLICRLYPYFPKVNEKGEMSGYLYASIFDVYLDKKTHYCTLVRERDDELKKQLQSAKILLKFPIFIFAFKCVEILQNHLLDYLNQSGFSEQNLAKAILFRLPFKSENFKNEISKAYDEIAKNFGDFLPNFK
;
A
#
# COMPACT_ATOMS: atom_id res chain seq x y z
N MET A 1 4.51 12.95 14.54
CA MET A 1 3.08 13.16 14.89
C MET A 1 2.30 11.87 14.73
N GLN A 2 1.58 11.40 15.77
CA GLN A 2 0.64 10.27 15.66
C GLN A 2 -0.68 10.74 15.07
N LEU A 3 -1.33 9.89 14.28
CA LEU A 3 -2.64 10.19 13.70
C LEU A 3 -3.73 9.97 14.74
N THR A 4 -4.67 10.91 14.83
CA THR A 4 -5.81 10.81 15.74
C THR A 4 -6.97 10.04 15.09
N MET A 5 -7.97 9.70 15.91
CA MET A 5 -9.22 9.11 15.41
C MET A 5 -9.95 10.05 14.44
N ASN A 6 -9.97 11.36 14.73
CA ASN A 6 -10.61 12.35 13.86
C ASN A 6 -9.87 12.48 12.52
N ASP A 7 -8.54 12.32 12.50
CA ASP A 7 -7.79 12.33 11.25
C ASP A 7 -8.24 11.17 10.35
N PHE A 8 -8.36 9.96 10.90
CA PHE A 8 -8.83 8.81 10.13
C PHE A 8 -10.30 8.89 9.75
N GLU A 9 -11.16 9.46 10.59
CA GLU A 9 -12.56 9.72 10.24
C GLU A 9 -12.67 10.61 9.00
N ASN A 10 -11.91 11.70 8.98
CA ASN A 10 -11.84 12.60 7.83
C ASN A 10 -11.28 11.90 6.59
N ILE A 11 -10.19 11.13 6.73
CA ILE A 11 -9.57 10.38 5.62
C ILE A 11 -10.56 9.33 5.07
N TYR A 12 -11.30 8.63 5.92
CA TYR A 12 -12.25 7.59 5.51
C TYR A 12 -13.58 8.16 4.95
N ALA A 13 -13.89 9.42 5.22
CA ALA A 13 -14.97 10.13 4.55
C ALA A 13 -14.61 10.49 3.09
N MET A 14 -13.32 10.56 2.75
CA MET A 14 -12.87 10.90 1.41
C MET A 14 -12.96 9.72 0.45
N LYS A 15 -13.23 10.06 -0.82
CA LYS A 15 -13.16 9.15 -1.96
C LYS A 15 -12.02 9.58 -2.87
N PHE A 16 -10.87 8.91 -2.76
CA PHE A 16 -9.72 9.21 -3.61
C PHE A 16 -9.86 8.65 -5.03
N VAL A 17 -10.57 7.53 -5.17
CA VAL A 17 -10.98 6.91 -6.43
C VAL A 17 -12.48 6.62 -6.35
N ASP A 18 -13.29 7.39 -7.09
CA ASP A 18 -14.76 7.29 -7.08
C ASP A 18 -15.26 6.79 -8.44
N PHE A 19 -15.07 5.49 -8.68
CA PHE A 19 -15.67 4.80 -9.80
C PHE A 19 -16.63 3.74 -9.25
N PRO A 20 -17.95 4.01 -9.25
CA PRO A 20 -18.95 3.05 -8.81
C PRO A 20 -18.78 1.73 -9.56
N ASN A 21 -18.85 0.61 -8.83
CA ASN A 21 -18.74 -0.73 -9.39
C ASN A 21 -17.45 -1.00 -10.19
N CYS A 22 -16.33 -0.29 -9.93
CA CYS A 22 -15.08 -0.55 -10.64
C CYS A 22 -14.63 -2.03 -10.57
N TYR A 23 -14.93 -2.73 -9.47
CA TYR A 23 -14.64 -4.16 -9.34
C TYR A 23 -15.38 -5.02 -10.37
N THR A 24 -16.54 -4.60 -10.89
CA THR A 24 -17.29 -5.35 -11.92
C THR A 24 -16.69 -5.16 -13.31
N THR A 25 -15.90 -4.11 -13.53
CA THR A 25 -15.31 -3.82 -14.85
C THR A 25 -13.96 -4.48 -15.04
N CYS A 26 -13.28 -4.91 -13.97
CA CYS A 26 -11.96 -5.54 -14.00
C CYS A 26 -12.02 -7.06 -14.22
N ASN A 27 -12.53 -7.54 -15.37
CA ASN A 27 -12.65 -8.98 -15.68
C ASN A 27 -13.29 -9.80 -14.53
N ASN A 28 -14.45 -9.41 -14.01
CA ASN A 28 -15.10 -10.01 -12.84
C ASN A 28 -14.33 -9.87 -11.51
N GLY A 29 -13.54 -8.81 -11.35
CA GLY A 29 -12.90 -8.48 -10.08
C GLY A 29 -11.51 -9.11 -9.91
N GLU A 30 -10.81 -9.42 -10.99
CA GLU A 30 -9.45 -9.99 -10.94
C GLU A 30 -8.47 -9.12 -10.14
N CYS A 31 -8.60 -7.79 -10.20
CA CYS A 31 -7.83 -6.86 -9.38
C CYS A 31 -8.03 -7.08 -7.86
N CYS A 32 -9.14 -7.69 -7.46
CA CYS A 32 -9.49 -8.05 -6.09
C CYS A 32 -9.40 -9.57 -5.82
N GLN A 33 -8.96 -10.37 -6.80
CA GLN A 33 -8.94 -11.85 -6.73
C GLN A 33 -7.56 -12.45 -7.05
N LYS A 34 -6.62 -11.73 -7.66
CA LYS A 34 -5.39 -12.33 -8.18
C LYS A 34 -4.38 -12.73 -7.10
N ARG A 35 -3.95 -13.98 -7.26
CA ARG A 35 -3.22 -14.82 -6.31
C ARG A 35 -1.72 -14.77 -6.60
N LEU A 36 -0.92 -14.52 -5.57
CA LEU A 36 0.44 -15.06 -5.53
C LEU A 36 0.27 -16.57 -5.41
N THR A 37 0.44 -17.32 -6.51
CA THR A 37 0.50 -18.80 -6.62
C THR A 37 -0.84 -19.57 -6.61
N ASN A 38 -0.78 -20.80 -7.13
CA ASN A 38 -1.82 -21.84 -7.24
C ASN A 38 -2.45 -22.30 -5.91
N ILE A 39 -2.53 -21.42 -4.91
CA ILE A 39 -3.20 -21.70 -3.65
C ILE A 39 -4.69 -21.42 -3.89
N ASN A 40 -5.56 -22.36 -3.51
CA ASN A 40 -7.02 -22.21 -3.62
C ASN A 40 -7.61 -21.03 -2.82
N ASP A 41 -6.77 -20.25 -2.15
CA ASP A 41 -7.14 -19.08 -1.38
C ASP A 41 -7.22 -17.84 -2.29
N ARG A 42 -8.38 -17.17 -2.32
CA ARG A 42 -8.61 -15.91 -3.06
C ARG A 42 -8.34 -14.68 -2.20
N SER A 43 -7.65 -14.85 -1.09
CA SER A 43 -7.47 -13.78 -0.12
C SER A 43 -6.32 -12.84 -0.50
N LEU A 44 -6.57 -11.53 -0.34
CA LEU A 44 -5.57 -10.48 -0.51
C LEU A 44 -5.02 -10.05 0.85
N MET A 45 -3.71 -9.83 0.91
CA MET A 45 -3.06 -9.27 2.09
C MET A 45 -3.09 -7.75 2.00
N LEU A 46 -3.77 -7.08 2.93
CA LEU A 46 -3.91 -5.64 3.00
C LEU A 46 -3.08 -5.10 4.18
N PRO A 47 -1.98 -4.37 3.95
CA PRO A 47 -1.25 -3.70 5.01
C PRO A 47 -2.01 -2.47 5.50
N LEU A 48 -2.17 -2.36 6.81
CA LEU A 48 -2.68 -1.18 7.51
C LEU A 48 -1.57 -0.60 8.38
N LEU A 49 -1.51 0.73 8.44
CA LEU A 49 -0.70 1.42 9.44
C LEU A 49 -1.25 1.15 10.85
N GLU A 50 -0.41 1.26 11.88
CA GLU A 50 -0.83 0.99 13.26
C GLU A 50 -2.05 1.80 13.70
N ASP A 51 -2.07 3.11 13.46
CA ASP A 51 -3.21 3.96 13.84
C ASP A 51 -4.42 3.72 12.93
N GLU A 52 -4.20 3.37 11.66
CA GLU A 52 -5.29 2.96 10.75
C GLU A 52 -5.96 1.69 11.26
N TYR A 53 -5.18 0.68 11.65
CA TYR A 53 -5.69 -0.57 12.20
C TYR A 53 -6.55 -0.34 13.44
N LYS A 54 -6.10 0.51 14.38
CA LYS A 54 -6.88 0.87 15.58
C LYS A 54 -8.22 1.50 15.21
N TYR A 55 -8.21 2.46 14.27
CA TYR A 55 -9.43 3.10 13.80
C TYR A 55 -10.35 2.10 13.07
N TYR A 56 -9.80 1.33 12.14
CA TYR A 56 -10.50 0.34 11.34
C TYR A 56 -11.18 -0.73 12.21
N LYS A 57 -10.51 -1.18 13.28
CA LYS A 57 -11.09 -2.06 14.29
C LYS A 57 -12.26 -1.40 15.02
N LYS A 58 -12.10 -0.14 15.44
CA LYS A 58 -13.12 0.62 16.20
C LYS A 58 -14.43 0.76 15.41
N ILE A 59 -14.36 0.95 14.10
CA ILE A 59 -15.55 1.13 13.24
C ILE A 59 -16.17 -0.19 12.74
N GLY A 60 -15.75 -1.35 13.27
CA GLY A 60 -16.26 -2.66 12.82
C GLY A 60 -15.69 -3.15 11.48
N GLY A 61 -14.60 -2.54 10.99
CA GLY A 61 -13.99 -2.91 9.70
C GLY A 61 -13.43 -4.34 9.67
N LEU A 62 -13.17 -4.94 10.84
CA LEU A 62 -12.67 -6.31 11.00
C LEU A 62 -13.78 -7.37 11.02
N ASP A 63 -15.05 -6.99 11.00
CA ASP A 63 -16.14 -7.95 11.11
C ASP A 63 -16.11 -8.96 9.96
N GLY A 64 -16.06 -10.25 10.34
CA GLY A 64 -15.95 -11.39 9.42
C GLY A 64 -14.55 -11.60 8.82
N LEU A 65 -13.52 -10.94 9.33
CA LEU A 65 -12.12 -11.13 8.92
C LEU A 65 -11.30 -11.87 9.97
N ASN A 66 -10.26 -12.57 9.52
CA ASN A 66 -9.27 -13.18 10.41
C ASN A 66 -8.48 -12.09 11.17
N GLU A 67 -7.94 -12.48 12.32
CA GLU A 67 -7.08 -11.58 13.11
C GLU A 67 -5.83 -11.16 12.30
N PRO A 68 -5.52 -9.85 12.23
CA PRO A 68 -4.37 -9.39 11.46
C PRO A 68 -3.06 -9.91 12.01
N LYS A 69 -2.13 -10.22 11.11
CA LYS A 69 -0.74 -10.43 11.48
C LYS A 69 -0.07 -9.07 11.70
N LYS A 70 0.39 -8.83 12.92
CA LYS A 70 1.25 -7.68 13.25
C LYS A 70 2.68 -7.96 12.81
N GLU A 71 3.32 -6.97 12.19
CA GLU A 71 4.73 -7.00 11.84
C GLU A 71 5.43 -5.72 12.30
N GLU A 72 6.60 -5.87 12.91
CA GLU A 72 7.42 -4.76 13.40
C GLU A 72 8.74 -4.74 12.64
N PHE A 73 9.06 -3.58 12.07
CA PHE A 73 10.30 -3.30 11.38
C PHE A 73 11.13 -2.36 12.24
N ILE A 74 12.27 -2.84 12.72
CA ILE A 74 13.23 -2.03 13.47
C ILE A 74 14.20 -1.41 12.45
N LEU A 75 14.16 -0.10 12.34
CA LEU A 75 15.07 0.69 11.52
C LEU A 75 16.44 0.77 12.18
N LYS A 76 17.50 1.06 11.41
CA LYS A 76 18.87 1.11 11.94
C LYS A 76 19.09 2.16 13.03
N ASN A 77 18.31 3.22 12.99
CA ASN A 77 18.30 4.29 13.99
C ASN A 77 17.44 3.93 15.23
N GLY A 78 16.99 2.67 15.36
CA GLY A 78 16.22 2.19 16.51
C GLY A 78 14.73 2.52 16.45
N LYS A 79 14.24 3.10 15.35
CA LYS A 79 12.81 3.43 15.18
C LYS A 79 12.01 2.19 14.80
N VAL A 80 10.75 2.13 15.24
CA VAL A 80 9.86 0.99 14.96
C VAL A 80 8.75 1.43 14.02
N PHE A 81 8.70 0.80 12.85
CA PHE A 81 7.59 0.90 11.92
C PHE A 81 6.71 -0.34 12.03
N ARG A 82 5.40 -0.17 12.21
CA ARG A 82 4.47 -1.28 12.43
C ARG A 82 3.42 -1.35 11.34
N LEU A 83 3.21 -2.55 10.82
CA LEU A 83 2.16 -2.86 9.87
C LEU A 83 1.27 -3.97 10.42
N TYR A 84 -0.02 -3.88 10.14
CA TYR A 84 -0.99 -4.92 10.41
C TYR A 84 -1.50 -5.46 9.08
N TYR A 85 -1.24 -6.73 8.81
CA TYR A 85 -1.64 -7.39 7.57
C TYR A 85 -2.98 -8.09 7.76
N LEU A 86 -4.01 -7.56 7.11
CA LEU A 86 -5.33 -8.19 7.04
C LEU A 86 -5.40 -9.16 5.88
N LEU A 87 -5.93 -10.35 6.11
CA LEU A 87 -6.29 -11.28 5.06
C LEU A 87 -7.74 -11.02 4.64
N CYS A 88 -7.93 -10.40 3.47
CA CYS A 88 -9.23 -10.00 2.96
C CYS A 88 -9.74 -10.98 1.90
N ASN A 89 -10.90 -11.57 2.14
CA ASN A 89 -11.61 -12.46 1.22
C ASN A 89 -12.86 -11.81 0.59
N LYS A 90 -13.08 -10.50 0.79
CA LYS A 90 -14.30 -9.78 0.37
C LYS A 90 -14.39 -9.54 -1.15
N GLN A 91 -13.30 -9.73 -1.91
CA GLN A 91 -13.30 -9.65 -3.40
C GLN A 91 -13.92 -8.37 -3.98
N GLY A 92 -13.76 -7.23 -3.29
CA GLY A 92 -14.33 -5.94 -3.71
C GLY A 92 -15.76 -5.67 -3.24
N LEU A 93 -16.44 -6.66 -2.64
CA LEU A 93 -17.82 -6.57 -2.13
C LEU A 93 -17.90 -6.01 -0.70
N CYS A 94 -17.08 -5.00 -0.39
CA CYS A 94 -17.10 -4.38 0.93
C CYS A 94 -18.42 -3.62 1.14
N ALA A 95 -19.24 -4.09 2.09
CA ALA A 95 -20.48 -3.44 2.52
C ALA A 95 -20.39 -3.00 4.00
N PRO A 96 -20.68 -1.73 4.32
CA PRO A 96 -20.74 -0.57 3.42
C PRO A 96 -19.39 -0.28 2.75
N GLN A 97 -19.38 0.47 1.63
CA GLN A 97 -18.12 0.89 0.98
C GLN A 97 -17.21 1.72 1.89
N ALA A 98 -17.78 2.34 2.93
CA ALA A 98 -17.04 3.03 3.99
C ALA A 98 -16.06 2.11 4.74
N ASN A 99 -16.27 0.79 4.68
CA ASN A 99 -15.40 -0.20 5.30
C ASN A 99 -14.22 -0.60 4.40
N LYS A 100 -13.93 0.12 3.31
CA LYS A 100 -12.70 -0.08 2.54
C LYS A 100 -11.51 0.51 3.33
N PRO A 101 -10.42 -0.24 3.56
CA PRO A 101 -9.20 0.34 4.12
C PRO A 101 -8.56 1.31 3.12
N LEU A 102 -7.67 2.18 3.59
CA LEU A 102 -7.07 3.25 2.80
C LEU A 102 -6.39 2.73 1.54
N ILE A 103 -5.70 1.60 1.64
CA ILE A 103 -5.04 0.98 0.49
C ILE A 103 -6.02 0.68 -0.66
N CYS A 104 -7.22 0.20 -0.35
CA CYS A 104 -8.26 -0.08 -1.33
C CYS A 104 -8.93 1.19 -1.86
N ARG A 105 -8.84 2.31 -1.13
CA ARG A 105 -9.38 3.61 -1.56
C ARG A 105 -8.44 4.34 -2.53
N LEU A 106 -7.14 4.03 -2.48
CA LEU A 106 -6.12 4.59 -3.37
C LEU A 106 -5.89 3.73 -4.63
N TYR A 107 -6.23 2.44 -4.60
CA TYR A 107 -6.02 1.52 -5.72
C TYR A 107 -6.57 2.08 -7.05
N PRO A 108 -5.81 1.99 -8.18
CA PRO A 108 -4.62 1.19 -8.41
C PRO A 108 -3.28 1.92 -8.24
N TYR A 109 -3.27 3.15 -7.72
CA TYR A 109 -2.04 3.93 -7.60
C TYR A 109 -1.82 4.49 -6.19
N PHE A 110 -0.55 4.60 -5.79
CA PHE A 110 -0.14 5.46 -4.67
C PHE A 110 0.56 6.71 -5.18
N PRO A 111 0.51 7.82 -4.44
CA PRO A 111 1.35 8.97 -4.70
C PRO A 111 2.84 8.59 -4.68
N LYS A 112 3.57 8.93 -5.73
CA LYS A 112 5.03 8.96 -5.69
C LYS A 112 5.44 10.28 -5.06
N VAL A 113 6.21 10.24 -3.98
CA VAL A 113 6.52 11.42 -3.17
C VAL A 113 8.01 11.51 -2.85
N ASN A 114 8.50 12.72 -2.69
CA ASN A 114 9.83 12.96 -2.10
C ASN A 114 9.74 13.09 -0.57
N GLU A 115 10.91 13.24 0.06
CA GLU A 115 11.07 13.32 1.52
C GLU A 115 10.48 14.60 2.12
N LYS A 116 10.15 15.59 1.28
CA LYS A 116 9.46 16.84 1.65
C LYS A 116 7.94 16.74 1.53
N GLY A 117 7.40 15.57 1.15
CA GLY A 117 5.96 15.39 0.95
C GLY A 117 5.43 16.00 -0.35
N GLU A 118 6.30 16.28 -1.32
CA GLU A 118 5.90 16.75 -2.64
C GLU A 118 5.64 15.55 -3.56
N MET A 119 4.48 15.56 -4.21
CA MET A 119 4.08 14.52 -5.13
C MET A 119 4.72 14.72 -6.50
N SER A 120 5.51 13.75 -6.97
CA SER A 120 6.21 13.76 -8.25
C SER A 120 5.59 12.85 -9.30
N GLY A 121 4.59 12.04 -8.93
CA GLY A 121 3.91 11.13 -9.84
C GLY A 121 3.09 10.08 -9.10
N TYR A 122 3.03 8.88 -9.69
CA TYR A 122 2.25 7.75 -9.19
C TYR A 122 3.06 6.47 -9.26
N LEU A 123 2.84 5.58 -8.30
CA LEU A 123 3.35 4.21 -8.28
C LEU A 123 2.15 3.28 -8.36
N TYR A 124 2.26 2.15 -9.06
CA TYR A 124 1.22 1.13 -8.98
C TYR A 124 1.11 0.61 -7.55
N ALA A 125 -0.12 0.37 -7.09
CA ALA A 125 -0.38 -0.13 -5.75
C ALA A 125 0.03 -1.60 -5.58
N SER A 126 0.05 -2.35 -6.69
CA SER A 126 0.49 -3.75 -6.75
C SER A 126 1.78 -3.85 -7.56
N ILE A 127 2.75 -4.64 -7.07
CA ILE A 127 3.96 -4.94 -7.84
C ILE A 127 3.65 -5.74 -9.11
N PHE A 128 2.56 -6.52 -9.12
CA PHE A 128 2.11 -7.20 -10.34
C PHE A 128 1.73 -6.21 -11.43
N ASP A 129 1.06 -5.13 -11.05
CA ASP A 129 0.58 -4.10 -11.96
C ASP A 129 1.76 -3.34 -12.62
N VAL A 130 2.94 -3.31 -11.99
CA VAL A 130 4.16 -2.70 -12.55
C VAL A 130 4.64 -3.42 -13.82
N TYR A 131 4.41 -4.74 -13.92
CA TYR A 131 4.89 -5.55 -15.04
C TYR A 131 3.85 -5.77 -16.14
N LEU A 132 2.64 -5.27 -15.95
CA LEU A 132 1.60 -5.38 -16.96
C LEU A 132 1.70 -4.18 -17.92
N ASP A 133 1.64 -4.47 -19.21
CA ASP A 133 1.41 -3.41 -20.19
C ASP A 133 0.08 -2.72 -19.90
N LYS A 134 0.03 -1.40 -20.09
CA LYS A 134 -1.20 -0.62 -19.90
C LYS A 134 -2.39 -1.20 -20.67
N LYS A 135 -2.16 -1.79 -21.85
CA LYS A 135 -3.22 -2.40 -22.68
C LYS A 135 -3.74 -3.73 -22.14
N THR A 136 -2.94 -4.45 -21.36
CA THR A 136 -3.27 -5.80 -20.82
C THR A 136 -3.48 -5.79 -19.31
N HIS A 137 -3.31 -4.62 -18.67
CA HIS A 137 -3.51 -4.41 -17.24
C HIS A 137 -4.89 -4.89 -16.77
N TYR A 138 -4.99 -5.60 -15.63
CA TYR A 138 -6.27 -6.18 -15.17
C TYR A 138 -7.32 -5.12 -14.79
N CYS A 139 -6.87 -4.02 -14.17
CA CYS A 139 -7.74 -2.90 -13.84
C CYS A 139 -8.16 -2.13 -15.10
N THR A 140 -9.45 -2.15 -15.43
CA THR A 140 -10.03 -1.44 -16.59
C THR A 140 -9.85 0.07 -16.49
N LEU A 141 -9.85 0.63 -15.28
CA LEU A 141 -9.60 2.05 -15.06
C LEU A 141 -8.19 2.46 -15.52
N VAL A 142 -7.18 1.59 -15.33
CA VAL A 142 -5.82 1.84 -15.84
C VAL A 142 -5.80 1.81 -17.38
N ARG A 143 -6.57 0.93 -18.00
CA ARG A 143 -6.60 0.81 -19.46
C ARG A 143 -7.29 2.00 -20.13
N GLU A 144 -8.43 2.43 -19.58
CA GLU A 144 -9.39 3.30 -20.28
C GLU A 144 -9.59 4.68 -19.64
N ARG A 145 -9.18 4.88 -18.40
CA ARG A 145 -9.48 6.07 -17.58
C ARG A 145 -8.28 6.57 -16.76
N ASP A 146 -7.06 6.21 -17.16
CA ASP A 146 -5.82 6.49 -16.41
C ASP A 146 -5.64 7.97 -16.03
N ASP A 147 -5.86 8.89 -16.98
CA ASP A 147 -5.69 10.32 -16.72
C ASP A 147 -6.73 10.87 -15.75
N GLU A 148 -7.98 10.42 -15.86
CA GLU A 148 -9.07 10.78 -14.95
C GLU A 148 -8.79 10.24 -13.54
N LEU A 149 -8.36 8.98 -13.45
CA LEU A 149 -7.98 8.31 -12.22
C LEU A 149 -6.85 9.06 -11.50
N LYS A 150 -5.79 9.43 -12.23
CA LYS A 150 -4.70 10.26 -11.70
C LYS A 150 -5.20 11.63 -11.25
N LYS A 151 -6.10 12.27 -12.00
CA LYS A 151 -6.71 13.54 -11.60
C LYS A 151 -7.49 13.43 -10.28
N GLN A 152 -8.29 12.38 -10.07
CA GLN A 152 -9.00 12.15 -8.81
C GLN A 152 -8.02 11.93 -7.65
N LEU A 153 -6.96 11.16 -7.87
CA LEU A 153 -5.92 10.88 -6.88
C LEU A 153 -5.10 12.09 -6.44
N GLN A 154 -5.21 13.24 -7.11
CA GLN A 154 -4.66 14.49 -6.58
C GLN A 154 -5.22 14.86 -5.21
N SER A 155 -6.44 14.42 -4.88
CA SER A 155 -7.02 14.58 -3.54
C SER A 155 -6.24 13.84 -2.44
N ALA A 156 -5.44 12.82 -2.79
CA ALA A 156 -4.58 12.10 -1.84
C ALA A 156 -3.43 12.96 -1.30
N LYS A 157 -3.17 14.15 -1.87
CA LYS A 157 -2.24 15.14 -1.32
C LYS A 157 -2.53 15.51 0.13
N ILE A 158 -3.78 15.38 0.58
CA ILE A 158 -4.15 15.60 1.99
C ILE A 158 -3.37 14.68 2.94
N LEU A 159 -3.06 13.45 2.51
CA LEU A 159 -2.31 12.46 3.29
C LEU A 159 -0.87 12.92 3.52
N LEU A 160 -0.33 13.73 2.60
CA LEU A 160 1.07 14.20 2.65
C LEU A 160 1.30 15.27 3.73
N LYS A 161 0.24 15.69 4.43
CA LYS A 161 0.35 16.47 5.67
C LYS A 161 0.90 15.64 6.83
N PHE A 162 0.85 14.31 6.74
CA PHE A 162 1.30 13.42 7.80
C PHE A 162 2.56 12.66 7.36
N PRO A 163 3.67 12.77 8.10
CA PRO A 163 4.95 12.15 7.69
C PRO A 163 4.89 10.63 7.61
N ILE A 164 4.00 9.98 8.36
CA ILE A 164 3.81 8.52 8.29
C ILE A 164 3.30 8.05 6.92
N PHE A 165 2.45 8.83 6.23
CA PHE A 165 1.99 8.47 4.88
C PHE A 165 3.10 8.71 3.85
N ILE A 166 3.86 9.81 3.97
CA ILE A 166 5.05 10.04 3.14
C ILE A 166 6.00 8.86 3.27
N PHE A 167 6.30 8.47 4.51
CA PHE A 167 7.19 7.35 4.79
C PHE A 167 6.65 6.02 4.25
N ALA A 168 5.36 5.74 4.41
CA ALA A 168 4.74 4.53 3.86
C ALA A 168 4.84 4.48 2.32
N PHE A 169 4.57 5.59 1.63
CA PHE A 169 4.72 5.66 0.17
C PHE A 169 6.18 5.51 -0.28
N LYS A 170 7.13 6.11 0.44
CA LYS A 170 8.58 5.89 0.21
C LYS A 170 8.98 4.43 0.43
N CYS A 171 8.45 3.76 1.45
CA CYS A 171 8.71 2.34 1.70
C CYS A 171 8.20 1.47 0.53
N VAL A 172 7.03 1.79 -0.03
CA VAL A 172 6.52 1.10 -1.22
C VAL A 172 7.42 1.33 -2.43
N GLU A 173 7.86 2.57 -2.66
CA GLU A 173 8.81 2.89 -3.74
C GLU A 173 10.10 2.08 -3.64
N ILE A 174 10.73 2.10 -2.46
CA ILE A 174 11.98 1.36 -2.19
C ILE A 174 11.76 -0.13 -2.38
N LEU A 175 10.67 -0.68 -1.84
CA LEU A 175 10.34 -2.09 -2.00
C LEU A 175 10.15 -2.46 -3.48
N GLN A 176 9.45 -1.64 -4.25
CA GLN A 176 9.26 -1.89 -5.67
C GLN A 176 10.59 -1.89 -6.41
N ASN A 177 11.46 -0.89 -6.19
CA ASN A 177 12.77 -0.82 -6.84
C ASN A 177 13.61 -2.07 -6.55
N HIS A 178 13.69 -2.52 -5.28
CA HIS A 178 14.47 -3.70 -4.93
C HIS A 178 13.85 -5.00 -5.49
N LEU A 179 12.52 -5.08 -5.58
CA LEU A 179 11.84 -6.20 -6.26
C LEU A 179 12.15 -6.20 -7.76
N LEU A 180 12.10 -5.04 -8.40
CA LEU A 180 12.44 -4.88 -9.82
C LEU A 180 13.89 -5.30 -10.08
N ASP A 181 14.83 -4.84 -9.26
CA ASP A 181 16.25 -5.20 -9.39
C ASP A 181 16.47 -6.72 -9.27
N TYR A 182 15.83 -7.35 -8.27
CA TYR A 182 15.88 -8.80 -8.11
C TYR A 182 15.32 -9.54 -9.34
N LEU A 183 14.19 -9.08 -9.87
CA LEU A 183 13.53 -9.71 -11.01
C LEU A 183 14.27 -9.47 -12.32
N ASN A 184 14.92 -8.32 -12.50
CA ASN A 184 15.77 -8.03 -13.64
C ASN A 184 17.00 -8.96 -13.65
N GLN A 185 17.53 -9.31 -12.48
CA GLN A 185 18.67 -10.23 -12.35
C GLN A 185 18.26 -11.71 -12.48
N SER A 186 17.08 -12.08 -11.95
CA SER A 186 16.60 -13.48 -11.91
C SER A 186 15.70 -13.86 -13.08
N GLY A 187 15.33 -12.91 -13.94
CA GLY A 187 14.31 -13.05 -14.97
C GLY A 187 12.90 -12.85 -14.42
N PHE A 188 12.08 -12.04 -15.09
CA PHE A 188 10.70 -11.82 -14.68
C PHE A 188 9.85 -13.08 -14.89
N SER A 189 9.26 -13.57 -13.81
CA SER A 189 8.18 -14.55 -13.82
C SER A 189 7.32 -14.37 -12.57
N GLU A 190 6.02 -14.71 -12.65
CA GLU A 190 5.15 -14.72 -11.47
C GLU A 190 5.70 -15.62 -10.34
N GLN A 191 6.41 -16.70 -10.70
CA GLN A 191 7.08 -17.60 -9.76
C GLN A 191 8.25 -16.92 -9.03
N ASN A 192 9.11 -16.19 -9.74
CA ASN A 192 10.22 -15.46 -9.14
C ASN A 192 9.71 -14.30 -8.27
N LEU A 193 8.65 -13.61 -8.70
CA LEU A 193 8.01 -12.56 -7.89
C LEU A 193 7.40 -13.16 -6.62
N ALA A 194 6.68 -14.28 -6.74
CA ALA A 194 6.13 -14.99 -5.59
C ALA A 194 7.23 -15.44 -4.62
N LYS A 195 8.34 -15.99 -5.14
CA LYS A 195 9.51 -16.36 -4.36
C LYS A 195 10.10 -15.15 -3.63
N ALA A 196 10.31 -14.03 -4.32
CA ALA A 196 10.87 -12.81 -3.74
C ALA A 196 10.04 -12.28 -2.57
N ILE A 197 8.70 -12.28 -2.72
CA ILE A 197 7.76 -11.85 -1.69
C ILE A 197 7.72 -12.85 -0.54
N LEU A 198 7.52 -14.15 -0.83
CA LEU A 198 7.37 -15.20 0.18
C LEU A 198 8.61 -15.31 1.08
N PHE A 199 9.79 -15.28 0.47
CA PHE A 199 11.05 -15.38 1.20
C PHE A 199 11.59 -14.02 1.66
N ARG A 200 10.87 -12.93 1.35
CA ARG A 200 11.20 -11.55 1.74
C ARG A 200 12.61 -11.16 1.32
N LEU A 201 13.01 -11.54 0.11
CA LEU A 201 14.40 -11.39 -0.34
C LEU A 201 14.86 -9.93 -0.33
N PRO A 202 14.06 -8.95 -0.82
CA PRO A 202 14.44 -7.53 -0.73
C PRO A 202 14.63 -7.04 0.70
N PHE A 203 13.70 -7.39 1.60
CA PHE A 203 13.68 -6.93 2.99
C PHE A 203 14.88 -7.40 3.83
N LYS A 204 15.49 -8.52 3.42
CA LYS A 204 16.66 -9.08 4.12
C LYS A 204 17.95 -8.36 3.75
N SER A 205 17.99 -7.65 2.63
CA SER A 205 19.20 -6.98 2.17
C SER A 205 19.57 -5.80 3.06
N GLU A 206 20.88 -5.60 3.25
CA GLU A 206 21.38 -4.48 4.04
C GLU A 206 21.11 -3.14 3.34
N ASN A 207 21.15 -3.14 2.00
CA ASN A 207 20.84 -1.95 1.22
C ASN A 207 19.39 -1.49 1.43
N PHE A 208 18.43 -2.42 1.39
CA PHE A 208 17.03 -2.10 1.68
C PHE A 208 16.86 -1.47 3.07
N LYS A 209 17.46 -2.07 4.10
CA LYS A 209 17.40 -1.53 5.48
C LYS A 209 18.03 -0.13 5.58
N ASN A 210 19.12 0.11 4.87
CA ASN A 210 19.77 1.42 4.80
C ASN A 210 18.85 2.46 4.17
N GLU A 211 18.25 2.15 3.02
CA GLU A 211 17.40 3.08 2.29
C GLU A 211 16.13 3.44 3.07
N ILE A 212 15.48 2.46 3.70
CA ILE A 212 14.31 2.70 4.55
C ILE A 212 14.69 3.59 5.75
N SER A 213 15.82 3.31 6.41
CA SER A 213 16.28 4.12 7.55
C SER A 213 16.61 5.56 7.12
N LYS A 214 17.31 5.71 5.98
CA LYS A 214 17.62 7.02 5.39
C LYS A 214 16.35 7.79 5.01
N ALA A 215 15.36 7.12 4.41
CA ALA A 215 14.10 7.75 4.07
C ALA A 215 13.38 8.29 5.32
N TYR A 216 13.39 7.53 6.42
CA TYR A 216 12.88 8.04 7.70
C TYR A 216 13.67 9.27 8.16
N ASP A 217 15.00 9.21 8.17
CA ASP A 217 15.84 10.30 8.70
C ASP A 217 15.62 11.60 7.91
N GLU A 218 15.54 11.51 6.58
CA GLU A 218 15.27 12.67 5.72
C GLU A 218 13.86 13.25 5.93
N ILE A 219 12.84 12.41 6.10
CA ILE A 219 11.48 12.90 6.39
C ILE A 219 11.45 13.52 7.79
N ALA A 220 12.11 12.92 8.78
CA ALA A 220 12.16 13.43 10.15
C ALA A 220 12.86 14.80 10.24
N LYS A 221 13.85 15.09 9.37
CA LYS A 221 14.44 16.44 9.26
C LYS A 221 13.42 17.50 8.83
N ASN A 222 12.43 17.14 8.03
CA ASN A 222 11.44 18.07 7.49
C ASN A 222 10.17 18.19 8.38
N PHE A 223 9.80 17.12 9.08
CA PHE A 223 8.51 17.02 9.79
C PHE A 223 8.62 16.69 11.28
N GLY A 224 9.84 16.55 11.80
CA GLY A 224 10.10 16.06 13.15
C GLY A 224 9.87 14.56 13.30
N ASP A 225 10.13 14.05 14.49
CA ASP A 225 10.00 12.63 14.80
C ASP A 225 8.53 12.15 14.76
N PHE A 226 8.31 10.99 14.15
CA PHE A 226 6.98 10.42 13.96
C PHE A 226 6.90 8.90 14.14
N LEU A 227 8.03 8.22 14.39
CA LEU A 227 8.04 6.79 14.73
C LEU A 227 8.51 6.60 16.18
N PRO A 228 7.92 5.65 16.92
CA PRO A 228 8.38 5.33 18.27
C PRO A 228 9.78 4.70 18.24
N ASN A 229 10.51 4.85 19.34
CA ASN A 229 11.75 4.11 19.58
C ASN A 229 11.42 2.65 19.93
N PHE A 230 12.33 1.74 19.55
CA PHE A 230 12.35 0.38 20.04
C PHE A 230 12.62 0.41 21.55
N LYS A 231 11.82 -0.34 22.31
CA LYS A 231 11.93 -0.44 23.77
C LYS A 231 12.85 -1.60 24.13
#